data_AF-A0A699H6V6-F1
#
_entry.id   AF-A0A699H6V6-F1
#
_cell.length_a   1.000
_cell.length_b   1.000
_cell.length_c   1.000
_cell.angle_alpha   90.00
_cell.angle_beta   90.00
_cell.angle_gamma   90.00
#
_symmetry.space_group_name_H-M   'P 1'
#
loop_
_entity.id
_entity.type
_entity.pdbx_description
1 polymer ?
#
loop_
_entity_poly.entity_id
_entity_poly.type
_entity_poly.pdbx_seq_one_letter_code
_entity_poly.pdbx_strand_id
1 'polypeptide(L)'
;GVDAVNSVNTELSRLSELERLSDDKEEVENDAIPLAVKSSRIVDWKIYKEGKKSYYQIVRADGKSQMYMIFSQMLNSFDREDLKDLYKLVKARYGSTRPVENLDYLLWSDMKIIFVPHVEDEVWKMQQGYKVLEWKLYNSYVVHSLMMQSMHIYMLVEKKL
;
A
#
# COMPACT_ATOMS: atom_id res chain seq x y z
N GLY A 1 4.93 -28.71 16.87
CA GLY A 1 6.26 -28.88 17.46
C GLY A 1 6.55 -27.65 18.28
N VAL A 2 7.00 -27.84 19.53
CA VAL A 2 7.29 -26.79 20.52
C VAL A 2 8.30 -25.76 19.98
N ASP A 3 9.07 -26.13 18.96
CA ASP A 3 10.08 -25.31 18.28
C ASP A 3 9.53 -24.06 17.57
N ALA A 4 8.33 -24.16 16.98
CA ALA A 4 7.72 -23.02 16.27
C ALA A 4 7.20 -21.93 17.22
N VAL A 5 6.72 -22.33 18.40
CA VAL A 5 6.22 -21.40 19.43
C VAL A 5 7.39 -20.67 20.11
N ASN A 6 8.50 -21.37 20.36
CA ASN A 6 9.71 -20.76 20.90
C ASN A 6 10.37 -19.77 19.92
N SER A 7 10.30 -20.03 18.61
CA SER A 7 10.80 -19.11 17.58
C SER A 7 10.01 -17.80 17.54
N VAL A 8 8.69 -17.84 17.72
CA VAL A 8 7.83 -16.64 17.71
C VAL A 8 8.01 -15.83 18.99
N ASN A 9 8.14 -16.47 20.15
CA ASN A 9 8.41 -15.76 21.41
C ASN A 9 9.78 -15.07 21.42
N THR A 10 10.78 -15.65 20.76
CA THR A 10 12.11 -15.04 20.61
C THR A 10 12.05 -13.78 19.73
N GLU A 11 11.31 -13.82 18.62
CA GLU A 11 11.15 -12.65 17.74
C GLU A 11 10.32 -11.53 18.40
N LEU A 12 9.27 -11.85 19.15
CA LEU A 12 8.48 -10.86 19.91
C LEU A 12 9.32 -10.17 20.99
N SER A 13 10.24 -10.90 21.63
CA SER A 13 11.16 -10.35 22.63
C SER A 13 12.19 -9.40 22.01
N ARG A 14 12.62 -9.64 20.76
CA ARG A 14 13.52 -8.73 20.03
C ARG A 14 12.81 -7.46 19.56
N LEU A 15 11.53 -7.56 19.19
CA LEU A 15 10.73 -6.41 18.77
C LEU A 15 10.46 -5.43 19.92
N SER A 16 10.22 -5.93 21.14
CA SER A 16 10.04 -5.07 22.32
C SER A 16 11.33 -4.41 22.79
N GLU A 17 12.49 -5.06 22.60
CA GLU A 17 13.81 -4.49 22.90
C GLU A 17 14.22 -3.40 21.90
N LEU A 18 13.83 -3.54 20.62
CA LEU A 18 13.99 -2.52 19.58
C LEU A 18 13.13 -1.27 19.82
N GLU A 19 11.94 -1.42 20.39
CA GLU A 19 11.05 -0.30 20.72
C GLU A 19 11.65 0.56 21.85
N ARG A 20 12.28 -0.08 22.85
CA ARG A 20 12.93 0.59 23.99
C ARG A 20 14.23 1.34 23.62
N LEU A 21 14.91 0.96 22.55
CA LEU A 21 16.13 1.62 22.09
C LEU A 21 15.88 2.93 21.32
N SER A 22 14.61 3.30 21.11
CA SER A 22 14.25 4.53 20.39
C SER A 22 14.00 5.75 21.28
N ASP A 23 13.94 5.57 22.60
CA ASP A 23 13.56 6.62 23.56
C ASP A 23 14.75 7.37 24.20
N ASP A 24 16.00 6.94 23.97
CA ASP A 24 17.18 7.65 24.48
C ASP A 24 17.63 8.73 23.47
N LYS A 25 16.79 9.75 23.27
CA LYS A 25 17.21 11.02 22.67
C LYS A 25 17.42 12.05 23.77
N GLU A 26 18.68 12.16 24.14
CA GLU A 26 19.29 13.26 24.87
C GLU A 26 18.69 14.61 24.43
N GLU A 27 18.05 15.31 25.38
CA GLU A 27 17.48 16.64 25.21
C GLU A 27 18.59 17.63 24.84
N VAL A 28 18.69 17.94 23.55
CA VAL A 28 19.40 19.14 23.08
C VAL A 28 18.41 19.98 22.31
N GLU A 29 18.02 21.07 22.96
CA GLU A 29 17.21 22.19 22.52
C GLU A 29 17.60 22.64 21.10
N ASN A 30 16.87 22.18 20.10
CA ASN A 30 16.79 22.82 18.79
C ASN A 30 15.39 22.59 18.24
N ASP A 31 14.64 23.68 18.17
CA ASP A 31 13.20 23.78 17.85
C ASP A 31 12.89 23.48 16.37
N ALA A 32 13.55 22.48 15.80
CA ALA A 32 13.28 21.97 14.46
C ALA A 32 12.43 20.70 14.60
N ILE A 33 11.12 20.84 14.39
CA ILE A 33 10.25 19.72 14.00
C ILE A 33 11.04 18.92 12.93
N PRO A 34 11.30 17.61 13.09
CA PRO A 34 11.96 16.84 12.05
C PRO A 34 11.10 16.99 10.80
N LEU A 35 11.59 17.77 9.83
CA LEU A 35 10.91 18.00 8.57
C LEU A 35 10.78 16.61 7.95
N ALA A 36 9.59 16.02 8.02
CA ALA A 36 9.35 14.66 7.56
C ALA A 36 9.94 14.55 6.16
N VAL A 37 11.05 13.82 6.03
CA VAL A 37 11.84 13.81 4.80
C VAL A 37 10.94 13.24 3.73
N LYS A 38 10.50 14.11 2.82
CA LYS A 38 9.63 13.70 1.74
C LYS A 38 10.35 12.64 0.94
N SER A 39 9.70 11.48 0.86
CA SER A 39 10.19 10.31 0.17
C SER A 39 10.44 10.64 -1.32
N SER A 40 11.55 10.12 -1.88
CA SER A 40 11.92 10.30 -3.29
C SER A 40 10.83 9.74 -4.22
N ARG A 41 10.56 10.40 -5.35
CA ARG A 41 9.48 9.98 -6.29
C ARG A 41 9.64 8.54 -6.74
N ILE A 42 8.52 7.87 -6.97
CA ILE A 42 8.48 6.54 -7.61
C ILE A 42 8.75 6.71 -9.10
N VAL A 43 9.72 5.98 -9.62
CA VAL A 43 10.16 6.07 -11.02
C VAL A 43 9.91 4.80 -11.81
N ASP A 44 9.78 3.65 -11.13
CA ASP A 44 9.45 2.38 -11.77
C ASP A 44 8.78 1.43 -10.78
N TRP A 45 8.12 0.41 -11.33
CA TRP A 45 7.60 -0.73 -10.57
C TRP A 45 7.66 -2.01 -11.41
N LYS A 46 7.86 -3.14 -10.75
CA LYS A 46 7.86 -4.45 -11.42
C LYS A 46 7.36 -5.55 -10.50
N ILE A 47 6.90 -6.64 -11.10
CA ILE A 47 6.59 -7.85 -10.35
C ILE A 47 7.87 -8.66 -10.18
N TYR A 48 8.29 -8.85 -8.93
CA TYR A 48 9.37 -9.76 -8.57
C TYR A 48 8.79 -11.10 -8.11
N LYS A 49 9.39 -12.21 -8.56
CA LYS A 49 8.93 -13.57 -8.24
C LYS A 49 10.05 -14.31 -7.51
N GLU A 50 9.72 -14.89 -6.36
CA GLU A 50 10.62 -15.71 -5.57
C GLU A 50 9.91 -17.00 -5.18
N GLY A 51 10.27 -18.11 -5.84
CA GLY A 51 9.55 -19.37 -5.72
C GLY A 51 8.07 -19.21 -6.10
N LYS A 52 7.18 -19.48 -5.15
CA LYS A 52 5.72 -19.35 -5.31
C LYS A 52 5.18 -17.97 -4.89
N LYS A 53 6.03 -17.09 -4.36
CA LYS A 53 5.64 -15.76 -3.92
C LYS A 53 5.91 -14.75 -5.03
N SER A 54 5.09 -13.71 -5.05
CA SER A 54 5.25 -12.61 -6.00
C SER A 54 5.01 -11.29 -5.27
N TYR A 55 5.76 -10.26 -5.65
CA TYR A 55 5.82 -8.99 -4.94
C TYR A 55 5.79 -7.83 -5.92
N TYR A 56 5.16 -6.74 -5.50
CA TYR A 56 5.34 -5.43 -6.11
C TYR A 56 6.68 -4.87 -5.65
N GLN A 57 7.65 -4.78 -6.57
CA GLN A 57 8.86 -4.02 -6.34
C GLN A 57 8.63 -2.58 -6.79
N ILE A 58 8.80 -1.65 -5.87
CA ILE A 58 8.65 -0.21 -6.09
C ILE A 58 10.05 0.40 -6.09
N VAL A 59 10.40 1.10 -7.17
CA VAL A 59 11.72 1.72 -7.36
C VAL A 59 11.58 3.23 -7.27
N ARG A 60 12.39 3.86 -6.41
CA ARG A 60 12.42 5.30 -6.19
C ARG A 60 13.59 5.96 -6.92
N ALA A 61 13.48 7.26 -7.17
CA ALA A 61 14.45 8.05 -7.93
C ALA A 61 15.86 8.09 -7.29
N ASP A 62 15.95 7.87 -5.98
CA ASP A 62 17.22 7.77 -5.24
C ASP A 62 17.89 6.39 -5.35
N GLY A 63 17.34 5.50 -6.19
CA GLY A 63 17.83 4.15 -6.40
C GLY A 63 17.37 3.14 -5.34
N LYS A 64 16.66 3.58 -4.29
CA LYS A 64 16.09 2.65 -3.31
C LYS A 64 14.94 1.87 -3.94
N SER A 65 14.76 0.63 -3.49
CA SER A 65 13.58 -0.14 -3.84
C SER A 65 13.03 -0.93 -2.66
N GLN A 66 11.72 -1.14 -2.64
CA GLN A 66 11.04 -1.88 -1.59
C GLN A 66 10.05 -2.87 -2.21
N MET A 67 9.91 -4.03 -1.56
CA MET A 67 9.03 -5.12 -1.97
C MET A 67 7.77 -5.14 -1.10
N TYR A 68 6.61 -5.31 -1.75
CA TYR A 68 5.32 -5.43 -1.07
C TYR A 68 4.57 -6.63 -1.61
N MET A 69 4.01 -7.46 -0.72
CA MET A 69 3.30 -8.66 -1.13
C MET A 69 1.84 -8.36 -1.50
N ILE A 70 1.24 -7.36 -0.84
CA ILE A 70 -0.16 -6.95 -1.06
C ILE A 70 -0.28 -5.43 -1.13
N PHE A 71 -1.32 -4.96 -1.82
CA PHE A 71 -1.55 -3.53 -2.07
C PHE A 71 -1.66 -2.69 -0.79
N SER A 72 -2.34 -3.20 0.25
CA SER A 72 -2.48 -2.51 1.53
C SER A 72 -1.16 -2.24 2.26
N GLN A 73 -0.13 -3.07 2.07
CA GLN A 73 1.20 -2.81 2.64
C GLN A 73 1.84 -1.58 1.98
N MET A 74 1.62 -1.37 0.68
CA MET A 74 2.07 -0.15 -0.01
C MET A 74 1.36 1.06 0.58
N LEU A 75 0.04 1.01 0.76
CA LEU A 75 -0.77 2.10 1.31
C LEU A 75 -0.31 2.57 2.70
N ASN A 76 0.22 1.67 3.53
CA ASN A 76 0.77 2.02 4.85
C ASN A 76 2.07 2.84 4.76
N SER A 77 2.76 2.80 3.63
CA SER A 77 4.07 3.43 3.43
C SER A 77 4.07 4.55 2.38
N PHE A 78 2.98 4.69 1.63
CA PHE A 78 2.86 5.63 0.53
C PHE A 78 2.16 6.89 0.98
N ASP A 79 2.64 8.03 0.49
CA ASP A 79 1.87 9.27 0.50
C ASP A 79 1.00 9.40 -0.77
N ARG A 80 0.23 10.48 -0.85
CA ARG A 80 -0.64 10.76 -2.00
C ARG A 80 0.15 10.92 -3.31
N GLU A 81 1.35 11.47 -3.25
CA GLU A 81 2.17 11.69 -4.45
C GLU A 81 2.79 10.38 -4.93
N ASP A 82 3.18 9.48 -4.02
CA ASP A 82 3.59 8.12 -4.34
C ASP A 82 2.47 7.37 -5.10
N LEU A 83 1.23 7.44 -4.62
CA LEU A 83 0.10 6.82 -5.31
C LEU A 83 -0.15 7.43 -6.70
N LYS A 84 -0.03 8.75 -6.85
CA LYS A 84 -0.16 9.41 -8.15
C LYS A 84 0.96 9.01 -9.11
N ASP A 85 2.20 8.92 -8.63
CA ASP A 85 3.33 8.52 -9.46
C ASP A 85 3.20 7.06 -9.90
N LEU A 86 2.82 6.16 -8.98
CA LEU A 86 2.52 4.77 -9.33
C LEU A 86 1.36 4.66 -10.34
N TYR A 87 0.28 5.42 -10.15
CA TYR A 87 -0.85 5.47 -11.10
C TYR A 87 -0.40 5.88 -12.50
N LYS A 88 0.43 6.93 -12.63
CA LYS A 88 0.96 7.36 -13.94
C LYS A 88 1.77 6.26 -14.61
N LEU A 89 2.60 5.53 -13.86
CA LEU A 89 3.41 4.43 -14.37
C LEU A 89 2.54 3.26 -14.84
N VAL A 90 1.57 2.85 -14.04
CA VAL A 90 0.63 1.77 -14.37
C VAL A 90 -0.21 2.14 -15.60
N LYS A 91 -0.69 3.39 -15.66
CA LYS A 91 -1.45 3.92 -16.81
C LYS A 91 -0.58 4.03 -18.06
N ALA A 92 0.69 4.41 -17.95
CA ALA A 92 1.61 4.45 -19.09
C ALA A 92 1.88 3.04 -19.64
N ARG A 93 2.01 2.04 -18.76
CA ARG A 93 2.29 0.65 -19.15
C ARG A 93 1.08 -0.03 -19.82
N TYR A 94 -0.11 0.15 -19.28
CA TYR A 94 -1.29 -0.62 -19.71
C TYR A 94 -2.40 0.24 -20.33
N GLY A 95 -2.46 1.52 -20.03
CA GLY A 95 -3.56 2.40 -20.44
C GLY A 95 -4.91 1.80 -20.04
N SER A 96 -5.73 1.49 -21.04
CA SER A 96 -7.02 0.81 -20.89
C SER A 96 -6.96 -0.71 -21.12
N THR A 97 -5.82 -1.24 -21.53
CA THR A 97 -5.62 -2.66 -21.83
C THR A 97 -5.50 -3.46 -20.54
N ARG A 98 -6.32 -4.51 -20.40
CA ARG A 98 -6.30 -5.39 -19.24
C ARG A 98 -5.02 -6.26 -19.23
N PRO A 99 -4.20 -6.23 -18.16
CA PRO A 99 -3.04 -7.14 -18.03
C PRO A 99 -3.47 -8.61 -17.91
N VAL A 100 -2.61 -9.52 -18.38
CA VAL A 100 -2.84 -10.98 -18.30
C VAL A 100 -2.31 -11.56 -16.98
N GLU A 101 -1.20 -11.05 -16.47
CA GLU A 101 -0.64 -11.50 -15.20
C GLU A 101 -1.51 -11.07 -14.02
N ASN A 102 -1.72 -11.98 -13.06
CA ASN A 102 -2.67 -11.78 -11.96
C ASN A 102 -2.33 -10.54 -11.11
N LEU A 103 -1.07 -10.37 -10.69
CA LEU A 103 -0.68 -9.21 -9.87
C LEU A 103 -0.70 -7.89 -10.66
N ASP A 104 -0.27 -7.89 -11.91
CA ASP A 104 -0.36 -6.70 -12.76
C ASP A 104 -1.84 -6.30 -12.96
N TYR A 105 -2.72 -7.28 -13.15
CA TYR A 105 -4.17 -7.06 -13.24
C TYR A 105 -4.74 -6.49 -11.95
N LEU A 106 -4.37 -7.04 -10.79
CA LEU A 106 -4.82 -6.55 -9.48
C LEU A 106 -4.39 -5.09 -9.26
N LEU A 107 -3.11 -4.79 -9.46
CA LEU A 107 -2.60 -3.42 -9.31
C LEU A 107 -3.25 -2.45 -10.30
N TRP A 108 -3.40 -2.84 -11.56
CA TRP A 108 -4.07 -2.02 -12.57
C TRP A 108 -5.54 -1.76 -12.23
N SER A 109 -6.25 -2.78 -11.76
CA SER A 109 -7.65 -2.67 -11.34
C SER A 109 -7.80 -1.72 -10.15
N ASP A 110 -6.99 -1.91 -9.10
CA ASP A 110 -7.00 -1.05 -7.91
C ASP A 110 -6.70 0.41 -8.29
N MET A 111 -5.68 0.65 -9.12
CA MET A 111 -5.32 1.98 -9.62
C MET A 111 -6.46 2.66 -10.40
N LYS A 112 -7.22 1.91 -11.20
CA LYS A 112 -8.38 2.47 -11.91
C LYS A 112 -9.51 2.83 -10.95
N ILE A 113 -9.81 1.98 -9.97
CA ILE A 113 -10.85 2.23 -8.97
C ILE A 113 -10.51 3.49 -8.16
N ILE A 114 -9.25 3.66 -7.79
CA ILE A 114 -8.78 4.79 -6.98
C ILE A 114 -8.81 6.11 -7.76
N PHE A 115 -8.33 6.14 -9.02
CA PHE A 115 -8.05 7.39 -9.75
C PHE A 115 -8.96 7.73 -10.93
N VAL A 116 -9.73 6.78 -11.48
CA VAL A 116 -10.62 7.03 -12.62
C VAL A 116 -12.06 7.12 -12.12
N PRO A 117 -12.64 8.33 -12.01
CA PRO A 117 -14.01 8.50 -11.54
C PRO A 117 -14.98 8.20 -12.68
N HIS A 118 -15.13 6.94 -13.07
CA HIS A 118 -16.19 6.55 -14.02
C HIS A 118 -16.64 5.10 -13.92
N VAL A 119 -16.90 4.58 -12.71
CA VAL A 119 -17.77 3.39 -12.49
C VAL A 119 -18.41 3.42 -11.10
N GLU A 120 -19.10 4.50 -10.76
CA GLU A 120 -20.10 4.47 -9.67
C GLU A 120 -21.39 3.75 -10.08
N ASP A 121 -21.38 2.98 -11.18
CA ASP A 121 -22.58 2.36 -11.75
C ASP A 121 -22.57 0.83 -11.89
N GLU A 122 -21.42 0.13 -11.88
CA GLU A 122 -21.44 -1.35 -11.90
C GLU A 122 -20.93 -1.94 -10.60
N VAL A 123 -19.73 -1.56 -10.16
CA VAL A 123 -19.17 -2.03 -8.88
C VAL A 123 -20.00 -1.55 -7.69
N TRP A 124 -20.51 -0.32 -7.74
CA TRP A 124 -21.42 0.21 -6.71
C TRP A 124 -22.82 -0.43 -6.79
N LYS A 125 -23.36 -0.70 -7.99
CA LYS A 125 -24.63 -1.45 -8.14
C LYS A 125 -24.52 -2.88 -7.63
N MET A 126 -23.35 -3.51 -7.79
CA MET A 126 -23.08 -4.84 -7.25
C MET A 126 -23.10 -4.88 -5.71
N GLN A 127 -22.91 -3.76 -5.00
CA GLN A 127 -22.95 -3.74 -3.52
C GLN A 127 -24.32 -4.06 -2.93
N GLN A 128 -25.41 -3.91 -3.69
CA GLN A 128 -26.79 -4.13 -3.23
C GLN A 128 -27.07 -5.57 -2.76
N GLY A 129 -26.12 -6.50 -2.87
CA GLY A 129 -26.19 -7.85 -2.31
C GLY A 129 -25.03 -8.27 -1.39
N TYR A 130 -24.02 -7.42 -1.17
CA TYR A 130 -22.83 -7.81 -0.42
C TYR A 130 -22.81 -7.25 1.00
N LYS A 131 -22.55 -8.14 1.97
CA LYS A 131 -22.31 -7.76 3.36
C LYS A 131 -20.91 -7.17 3.49
N VAL A 132 -20.83 -5.91 3.92
CA VAL A 132 -19.59 -5.27 4.35
C VAL A 132 -19.07 -5.98 5.60
N LEU A 133 -17.83 -6.45 5.53
CA LEU A 133 -17.15 -7.14 6.63
C LEU A 133 -16.24 -6.20 7.42
N GLU A 134 -15.52 -5.32 6.73
CA GLU A 134 -14.58 -4.41 7.36
C GLU A 134 -14.50 -3.09 6.58
N TRP A 135 -14.38 -2.00 7.33
CA TRP A 135 -14.08 -0.68 6.79
C TRP A 135 -12.84 -0.13 7.49
N LYS A 136 -11.82 0.20 6.70
CA LYS A 136 -10.53 0.73 7.20
C LYS A 136 -10.22 2.06 6.54
N LEU A 137 -9.89 3.06 7.34
CA LEU A 137 -9.33 4.32 6.88
C LEU A 137 -7.81 4.25 6.99
N TYR A 138 -7.12 4.54 5.90
CA TYR A 138 -5.68 4.69 5.88
C TYR A 138 -5.33 6.16 6.06
N ASN A 139 -4.57 6.48 7.11
CA ASN A 139 -4.14 7.85 7.45
C ASN A 139 -3.26 8.49 6.36
N SER A 140 -2.77 7.70 5.40
CA SER A 140 -2.20 8.17 4.14
C SER A 140 -3.29 8.78 3.26
N TYR A 141 -3.67 10.01 3.60
CA TYR A 141 -4.36 10.95 2.72
C TYR A 141 -5.67 10.42 2.13
N VAL A 142 -6.47 9.86 3.04
CA VAL A 142 -7.91 9.69 2.86
C VAL A 142 -8.26 8.60 1.83
N VAL A 143 -7.62 7.43 1.93
CA VAL A 143 -8.08 6.20 1.26
C VAL A 143 -8.92 5.38 2.23
N HIS A 144 -10.16 5.07 1.85
CA HIS A 144 -10.95 4.03 2.51
C HIS A 144 -10.73 2.70 1.80
N SER A 145 -10.70 1.64 2.59
CA SER A 145 -10.88 0.30 2.06
C SER A 145 -12.14 -0.33 2.59
N LEU A 146 -12.84 -1.03 1.71
CA LEU A 146 -14.04 -1.79 1.99
C LEU A 146 -13.77 -3.26 1.73
N MET A 147 -13.80 -4.07 2.78
CA MET A 147 -13.73 -5.53 2.65
C MET A 147 -15.15 -6.10 2.63
N MET A 148 -15.43 -6.90 1.62
CA MET A 148 -16.65 -7.70 1.46
C MET A 148 -16.27 -9.18 1.39
N GLN A 149 -17.24 -10.09 1.50
CA GLN A 149 -17.00 -11.54 1.52
C GLN A 149 -16.13 -12.09 0.37
N SER A 150 -16.13 -11.43 -0.79
CA SER A 150 -15.39 -11.86 -1.98
C SER A 150 -14.43 -10.80 -2.56
N MET A 151 -14.37 -9.59 -2.00
CA MET A 151 -13.65 -8.47 -2.63
C MET A 151 -13.16 -7.44 -1.62
N HIS A 152 -12.00 -6.84 -1.90
CA HIS A 152 -11.44 -5.70 -1.16
C HIS A 152 -11.31 -4.51 -2.11
N ILE A 153 -12.05 -3.43 -1.85
CA ILE A 153 -12.07 -2.22 -2.68
C ILE A 153 -11.28 -1.12 -1.97
N TYR A 154 -10.49 -0.33 -2.69
CA TYR A 154 -9.82 0.87 -2.20
C TYR A 154 -10.35 2.12 -2.92
N MET A 155 -10.67 3.19 -2.19
CA MET A 155 -11.28 4.42 -2.74
C MET A 155 -10.70 5.67 -2.08
N LEU A 156 -10.48 6.75 -2.84
CA LEU A 156 -10.11 8.07 -2.31
C LEU A 156 -11.34 8.84 -1.79
N VAL A 157 -11.18 9.56 -0.69
CA VAL A 157 -12.24 10.34 0.00
C VAL A 157 -12.36 11.76 -0.53
N GLU A 158 -11.25 12.42 -0.87
CA GLU A 158 -11.31 13.73 -1.53
C GLU A 158 -11.52 13.56 -3.03
N LYS A 159 -12.79 13.40 -3.42
CA LYS A 159 -13.25 13.58 -4.79
C LYS A 159 -13.46 15.08 -5.07
N LYS A 160 -12.39 15.86 -5.20
CA LYS A 160 -12.50 17.15 -5.90
C LYS A 160 -12.25 16.90 -7.39
N LEU A 161 -13.34 16.92 -8.15
CA LEU A 161 -13.36 17.07 -9.61
C LEU A 161 -12.59 18.32 -10.02
#